data_AF-A0A8D2N7Y8-F1
#
_entry.id   AF-A0A8D2N7Y8-F1
#
_cell.length_a   1.000
_cell.length_b   1.000
_cell.length_c   1.000
_cell.angle_alpha   90.00
_cell.angle_beta   90.00
_cell.angle_gamma   90.00
#
_symmetry.space_group_name_H-M   'P 1'
#
loop_
_entity.id
_entity.type
_entity.pdbx_description
1 polymer ?
#
loop_
_entity_poly.entity_id
_entity_poly.type
_entity_poly.pdbx_seq_one_letter_code
_entity_poly.pdbx_strand_id
1 'polypeptide(L)'
;MGWKGMGMGMGWEPFPARSLPLPRAWGRRFRLERGAGSPRSPPNPARAVALQVLRHEEFEEGCKATCNGPYDGKWSKTMVGYGPEDNHFVVELTYNYGIGEYRLGNDFLGITLVSSQAVSNAKKMGWPLKEVTSGVFETEAPGGYKFYLEDKEKLKQDPVWKVTLGVSNLQKSVSYWSGLLGMKIYEKDEEKQRALLGYADDQCKLELRAVGGAVDHGTAFGRVAFSCAKDELPGIEALMKKENQKILTPLVSLDTPGKATVQVVILADPDGHEVCFVGDEAFRELSQVDPNGDKLLDDAMAADKSDKWFAEHNRKKVSA
;
A
#
# COMPACT_ATOMS: atom_id res chain seq x y z
N MET A 1 31.41 0.21 68.83
CA MET A 1 30.74 -0.60 67.79
C MET A 1 29.44 0.10 67.43
N GLY A 2 29.42 0.84 66.32
CA GLY A 2 28.26 1.62 65.87
C GLY A 2 27.98 1.31 64.41
N TRP A 3 26.77 0.84 64.14
CA TRP A 3 26.25 0.67 62.79
C TRP A 3 25.79 2.04 62.25
N LYS A 4 26.30 2.42 61.08
CA LYS A 4 25.66 3.41 60.20
C LYS A 4 25.66 2.84 58.79
N GLY A 5 24.46 2.69 58.25
CA GLY A 5 24.23 2.22 56.89
C GLY A 5 24.74 3.21 55.85
N MET A 6 25.24 2.67 54.75
CA MET A 6 25.41 3.37 53.49
C MET A 6 24.55 2.64 52.45
N GLY A 7 23.39 3.21 52.16
CA GLY A 7 22.71 2.98 50.90
C GLY A 7 23.43 3.80 49.83
N MET A 8 23.89 3.16 48.77
CA MET A 8 24.27 3.82 47.53
C MET A 8 23.31 3.33 46.46
N GLY A 9 22.29 4.15 46.19
CA GLY A 9 21.52 4.06 44.96
C GLY A 9 22.40 4.56 43.82
N MET A 10 22.69 3.68 42.85
CA MET A 10 23.17 4.12 41.55
C MET A 10 21.95 4.47 40.72
N GLY A 11 21.75 5.77 40.52
CA GLY A 11 20.71 6.31 39.66
C GLY A 11 20.94 5.86 38.21
N TRP A 12 19.87 5.36 37.60
CA TRP A 12 19.77 5.25 36.17
C TRP A 12 19.59 6.66 35.62
N GLU A 13 20.66 7.24 35.06
CA GLU A 13 20.52 8.43 34.22
C GLU A 13 19.84 8.02 32.91
N PRO A 14 18.72 8.66 32.51
CA PRO A 14 18.13 8.40 31.21
C PRO A 14 19.07 8.95 30.13
N PHE A 15 19.43 8.09 29.18
CA PHE A 15 20.08 8.50 27.94
C PHE A 15 19.31 9.69 27.32
N PRO A 16 19.99 10.76 26.88
CA PRO A 16 19.31 11.83 26.16
C PRO A 16 18.84 11.28 24.81
N ALA A 17 17.53 11.03 24.71
CA ALA A 17 16.86 10.83 23.44
C ALA A 17 17.03 12.11 22.61
N ARG A 18 18.09 12.18 21.80
CA ARG A 18 18.12 13.08 20.65
C ARG A 18 17.16 12.49 19.63
N SER A 19 15.87 12.77 19.81
CA SER A 19 14.86 12.51 18.78
C SER A 19 15.20 13.42 17.59
N LEU A 20 15.77 12.84 16.54
CA LEU A 20 15.59 13.40 15.20
C LEU A 20 14.08 13.62 15.01
N PRO A 21 13.64 14.75 14.43
CA PRO A 21 12.22 14.95 14.17
C PRO A 21 11.71 13.75 13.37
N LEU A 22 10.72 13.04 13.93
CA LEU A 22 10.09 11.91 13.28
C LEU A 22 9.45 12.39 11.97
N PRO A 23 9.51 11.61 10.87
CA PRO A 23 9.00 12.04 9.58
C PRO A 23 7.52 12.40 9.68
N ARG A 24 7.13 13.57 9.18
CA ARG A 24 5.71 13.92 9.04
C ARG A 24 5.23 13.35 7.72
N ALA A 25 4.83 12.09 7.74
CA ALA A 25 4.43 11.39 6.53
C ALA A 25 2.90 11.29 6.39
N TRP A 26 2.45 11.14 5.14
CA TRP A 26 1.04 11.05 4.76
C TRP A 26 0.81 9.78 3.96
N GLY A 27 -0.14 8.92 4.37
CA GLY A 27 -0.50 7.71 3.64
C GLY A 27 -1.11 8.06 2.29
N ARG A 28 -0.53 7.58 1.19
CA ARG A 28 -0.98 7.90 -0.17
C ARG A 28 -1.70 6.74 -0.83
N ARG A 29 -1.10 5.56 -0.80
CA ARG A 29 -1.61 4.43 -1.59
C ARG A 29 -1.06 3.06 -1.20
N PHE A 30 -1.74 2.04 -1.69
CA PHE A 30 -1.24 0.67 -1.76
C PHE A 30 -1.21 0.19 -3.21
N ARG A 31 -0.10 -0.43 -3.64
CA ARG A 31 0.03 -1.07 -4.96
C ARG A 31 -0.55 -2.47 -4.93
N LEU A 32 -1.43 -2.79 -5.88
CA LEU A 32 -1.89 -4.15 -6.16
C LEU A 32 -1.47 -4.55 -7.57
N GLU A 33 -0.95 -5.77 -7.71
CA GLU A 33 -0.59 -6.33 -9.02
C GLU A 33 -1.82 -6.90 -9.71
N ARG A 34 -2.16 -6.41 -10.89
CA ARG A 34 -3.25 -6.94 -11.71
C ARG A 34 -2.66 -7.92 -12.72
N GLY A 35 -2.97 -9.20 -12.56
CA GLY A 35 -2.67 -10.22 -13.58
C GLY A 35 -3.31 -9.90 -14.92
N ALA A 36 -2.80 -10.47 -16.00
CA ALA A 36 -3.45 -10.42 -17.29
C ALA A 36 -4.79 -11.21 -17.25
N GLY A 37 -5.83 -10.60 -16.72
CA GLY A 37 -7.22 -11.01 -16.93
C GLY A 37 -7.73 -10.46 -18.26
N SER A 38 -8.70 -11.13 -18.88
CA SER A 38 -9.28 -10.65 -20.14
C SER A 38 -9.90 -9.25 -19.95
N PRO A 39 -9.74 -8.31 -20.91
CA PRO A 39 -10.42 -7.00 -20.87
C PRO A 39 -11.95 -7.11 -20.99
N ARG A 40 -12.50 -8.33 -21.18
CA ARG A 40 -13.92 -8.58 -21.49
C ARG A 40 -14.80 -9.00 -20.31
N SER A 41 -14.33 -9.02 -19.06
CA SER A 41 -15.21 -9.28 -17.91
C SER A 41 -15.94 -7.99 -17.47
N PRO A 42 -17.29 -7.88 -17.57
CA PRO A 42 -18.01 -6.70 -17.12
C PRO A 42 -18.48 -6.82 -15.65
N PRO A 43 -18.56 -5.70 -14.90
CA PRO A 43 -17.86 -4.45 -15.08
C PRO A 43 -16.57 -4.42 -14.23
N ASN A 44 -15.67 -3.49 -14.55
CA ASN A 44 -14.46 -3.15 -13.79
C ASN A 44 -14.64 -3.38 -12.26
N PRO A 45 -13.82 -4.18 -11.58
CA PRO A 45 -13.93 -4.44 -10.12
C PRO A 45 -13.96 -3.17 -9.29
N ALA A 46 -13.31 -2.10 -9.79
CA ALA A 46 -13.40 -0.76 -9.22
C ALA A 46 -14.86 -0.30 -9.06
N ARG A 47 -15.77 -0.65 -9.98
CA ARG A 47 -17.20 -0.32 -9.90
C ARG A 47 -17.95 -1.08 -8.82
N ALA A 48 -17.55 -2.33 -8.51
CA ALA A 48 -18.18 -3.10 -7.43
C ALA A 48 -17.97 -2.44 -6.06
N VAL A 49 -16.78 -1.87 -5.84
CA VAL A 49 -16.45 -1.11 -4.64
C VAL A 49 -16.56 0.41 -4.84
N ALA A 50 -17.05 0.89 -5.98
CA ALA A 50 -17.25 2.31 -6.31
C ALA A 50 -15.97 3.19 -6.33
N LEU A 51 -14.82 2.63 -6.67
CA LEU A 51 -13.60 3.38 -6.98
C LEU A 51 -13.67 3.99 -8.39
N GLN A 52 -13.15 5.21 -8.52
CA GLN A 52 -13.06 5.97 -9.76
C GLN A 52 -11.62 5.96 -10.28
N VAL A 53 -11.44 6.00 -11.60
CA VAL A 53 -10.10 6.21 -12.19
C VAL A 53 -9.69 7.67 -11.98
N LEU A 54 -8.51 7.86 -11.40
CA LEU A 54 -7.95 9.19 -11.13
C LEU A 54 -6.92 9.59 -12.19
N ARG A 55 -6.10 8.64 -12.64
CA ARG A 55 -5.14 8.81 -13.72
C ARG A 55 -4.66 7.45 -14.22
N HIS A 56 -4.24 7.41 -15.48
CA HIS A 56 -3.70 6.22 -16.13
C HIS A 56 -2.41 6.59 -16.89
N GLU A 57 -1.39 5.76 -16.77
CA GLU A 57 -0.06 5.97 -17.34
C GLU A 57 0.46 4.67 -17.98
N GLU A 58 1.01 4.77 -19.17
CA GLU A 58 1.64 3.67 -19.92
C GLU A 58 3.16 3.89 -19.96
N PHE A 59 3.91 2.80 -19.78
CA PHE A 59 5.36 2.80 -19.72
C PHE A 59 5.91 1.71 -20.65
N GLU A 60 6.80 2.07 -21.56
CA GLU A 60 7.38 1.15 -22.54
C GLU A 60 8.50 0.27 -21.98
N GLU A 61 9.06 0.65 -20.83
CA GLU A 61 10.16 -0.06 -20.16
C GLU A 61 9.92 -0.17 -18.63
N GLY A 62 10.55 -1.19 -18.02
CA GLY A 62 10.49 -1.40 -16.58
C GLY A 62 10.98 -0.19 -15.77
N CYS A 63 10.44 -0.02 -14.57
CA CYS A 63 10.76 1.14 -13.75
C CYS A 63 12.13 1.01 -13.06
N LYS A 64 12.95 2.08 -13.07
CA LYS A 64 14.25 2.14 -12.39
C LYS A 64 14.20 1.79 -10.89
N ALA A 65 13.08 2.08 -10.23
CA ALA A 65 12.85 1.79 -8.81
C ALA A 65 11.92 0.59 -8.59
N THR A 66 11.86 -0.31 -9.58
CA THR A 66 11.05 -1.54 -9.57
C THR A 66 9.61 -1.28 -9.11
N CYS A 67 9.06 -0.12 -9.51
CA CYS A 67 7.70 0.28 -9.14
C CYS A 67 6.66 -0.71 -9.67
N ASN A 68 6.98 -1.45 -10.72
CA ASN A 68 6.17 -2.51 -11.28
C ASN A 68 6.58 -3.92 -10.84
N GLY A 69 7.48 -4.04 -9.85
CA GLY A 69 8.10 -5.30 -9.46
C GLY A 69 9.39 -5.59 -10.24
N PRO A 70 9.86 -6.86 -10.26
CA PRO A 70 11.12 -7.26 -10.90
C PRO A 70 11.05 -7.39 -12.43
N TYR A 71 10.06 -6.77 -13.09
CA TYR A 71 9.79 -6.96 -14.53
C TYR A 71 10.32 -5.80 -15.37
N ASP A 72 10.88 -6.12 -16.53
CA ASP A 72 11.60 -5.21 -17.43
C ASP A 72 10.80 -4.79 -18.69
N GLY A 73 9.61 -5.37 -18.89
CA GLY A 73 8.76 -5.12 -20.05
C GLY A 73 7.83 -3.91 -19.91
N LYS A 74 6.99 -3.72 -20.94
CA LYS A 74 5.91 -2.74 -20.95
C LYS A 74 4.97 -2.97 -19.78
N TRP A 75 4.54 -1.88 -19.15
CA TRP A 75 3.59 -1.94 -18.03
C TRP A 75 2.73 -0.68 -17.99
N SER A 76 1.63 -0.75 -17.24
CA SER A 76 0.78 0.40 -17.00
C SER A 76 0.45 0.55 -15.53
N LYS A 77 0.11 1.79 -15.18
CA LYS A 77 -0.26 2.21 -13.84
C LYS A 77 -1.59 2.91 -13.89
N THR A 78 -2.55 2.43 -13.11
CA THR A 78 -3.86 3.06 -12.98
C THR A 78 -4.12 3.37 -11.51
N MET A 79 -4.35 4.63 -11.21
CA MET A 79 -4.72 5.06 -9.87
C MET A 79 -6.23 5.06 -9.74
N VAL A 80 -6.75 4.37 -8.73
CA VAL A 80 -8.20 4.33 -8.46
C VAL A 80 -8.50 4.65 -7.00
N GLY A 81 -9.53 5.45 -6.76
CA GLY A 81 -9.85 5.97 -5.42
C GLY A 81 -11.28 6.52 -5.31
N TYR A 82 -11.66 6.97 -4.11
CA TYR A 82 -12.93 7.69 -3.88
C TYR A 82 -12.82 9.21 -4.08
N GLY A 83 -11.61 9.71 -4.33
CA GLY A 83 -11.32 11.12 -4.56
C GLY A 83 -9.84 11.36 -4.87
N PRO A 84 -9.41 12.63 -5.00
CA PRO A 84 -8.04 12.98 -5.35
C PRO A 84 -6.98 12.43 -4.39
N GLU A 85 -5.82 12.04 -4.91
CA GLU A 85 -4.69 11.48 -4.15
C GLU A 85 -4.12 12.45 -3.09
N ASP A 86 -4.39 13.74 -3.25
CA ASP A 86 -3.99 14.79 -2.31
C ASP A 86 -4.57 14.62 -0.91
N ASN A 87 -5.78 14.04 -0.83
CA ASN A 87 -6.53 13.88 0.41
C ASN A 87 -7.24 12.52 0.57
N HIS A 88 -6.99 11.57 -0.33
CA HIS A 88 -7.51 10.20 -0.23
C HIS A 88 -6.37 9.19 -0.31
N PHE A 89 -6.53 8.09 0.41
CA PHE A 89 -5.76 6.89 0.19
C PHE A 89 -6.33 6.14 -1.01
N VAL A 90 -5.46 5.81 -1.97
CA VAL A 90 -5.89 5.22 -3.24
C VAL A 90 -5.22 3.86 -3.47
N VAL A 91 -5.68 3.16 -4.50
CA VAL A 91 -5.07 1.91 -4.96
C VAL A 91 -4.33 2.18 -6.26
N GLU A 92 -3.04 1.83 -6.31
CA GLU A 92 -2.24 1.80 -7.53
C GLU A 92 -2.36 0.41 -8.16
N LEU A 93 -3.08 0.29 -9.27
CA LEU A 93 -3.16 -0.93 -10.04
C LEU A 93 -2.00 -0.97 -11.04
N THR A 94 -1.16 -1.99 -10.92
CA THR A 94 -0.04 -2.23 -11.84
C THR A 94 -0.37 -3.39 -12.78
N TYR A 95 -0.15 -3.19 -14.07
CA TYR A 95 -0.35 -4.23 -15.09
C TYR A 95 0.92 -4.40 -15.89
N ASN A 96 1.56 -5.58 -15.81
CA ASN A 96 2.75 -5.89 -16.59
C ASN A 96 2.34 -6.69 -17.84
N TYR A 97 2.58 -6.11 -19.02
CA TYR A 97 2.25 -6.75 -20.30
C TYR A 97 3.15 -7.97 -20.49
N GLY A 98 2.56 -9.17 -20.43
CA GLY A 98 3.27 -10.45 -20.52
C GLY A 98 3.30 -11.25 -19.22
N ILE A 99 2.75 -10.73 -18.12
CA ILE A 99 2.57 -11.46 -16.85
C ILE A 99 1.11 -11.88 -16.67
N GLY A 100 0.88 -13.20 -16.73
CA GLY A 100 -0.47 -13.78 -16.76
C GLY A 100 -1.15 -13.86 -15.39
N GLU A 101 -0.36 -14.08 -14.35
CA GLU A 101 -0.84 -14.31 -12.98
C GLU A 101 0.21 -13.90 -11.96
N TYR A 102 -0.26 -13.57 -10.77
CA TYR A 102 0.58 -13.37 -9.60
C TYR A 102 0.10 -14.30 -8.50
N ARG A 103 1.04 -14.96 -7.81
CA ARG A 103 0.74 -15.82 -6.68
C ARG A 103 0.58 -14.95 -5.45
N LEU A 104 -0.60 -14.97 -4.83
CA LEU A 104 -0.81 -14.38 -3.51
C LEU A 104 0.02 -15.10 -2.45
N GLY A 105 0.57 -14.29 -1.55
CA GLY A 105 1.19 -14.73 -0.31
C GLY A 105 0.21 -14.69 0.88
N ASN A 106 0.76 -14.59 2.09
CA ASN A 106 0.04 -14.28 3.32
C ASN A 106 0.41 -12.89 3.89
N ASP A 107 1.12 -12.09 3.10
CA ASP A 107 1.67 -10.79 3.44
C ASP A 107 0.61 -9.67 3.41
N PHE A 108 -0.23 -9.65 2.37
CA PHE A 108 -1.37 -8.74 2.28
C PHE A 108 -2.65 -9.41 2.78
N LEU A 109 -3.24 -8.86 3.84
CA LEU A 109 -4.44 -9.44 4.47
C LEU A 109 -5.73 -8.71 4.07
N GLY A 110 -5.63 -7.52 3.49
CA GLY A 110 -6.76 -6.84 2.86
C GLY A 110 -6.82 -5.34 3.09
N ILE A 111 -7.70 -4.67 2.33
CA ILE A 111 -8.09 -3.27 2.52
C ILE A 111 -9.47 -3.24 3.17
N THR A 112 -9.64 -2.47 4.24
CA THR A 112 -10.97 -2.23 4.82
C THR A 112 -11.48 -0.85 4.44
N LEU A 113 -12.73 -0.80 4.01
CA LEU A 113 -13.43 0.41 3.63
C LEU A 113 -14.80 0.49 4.31
N VAL A 114 -15.20 1.70 4.68
CA VAL A 114 -16.46 1.97 5.37
C VAL A 114 -17.40 2.66 4.39
N SER A 115 -18.29 1.88 3.77
CA SER A 115 -19.19 2.36 2.72
C SER A 115 -20.38 1.43 2.51
N SER A 116 -21.55 1.85 2.99
CA SER A 116 -22.83 1.21 2.66
C SER A 116 -23.12 1.21 1.15
N GLN A 117 -22.66 2.24 0.43
CA GLN A 117 -22.80 2.32 -1.02
C GLN A 117 -22.00 1.23 -1.74
N ALA A 118 -20.78 0.92 -1.29
CA ALA A 118 -19.98 -0.17 -1.85
C ALA A 118 -20.67 -1.52 -1.64
N VAL A 119 -21.20 -1.76 -0.44
CA VAL A 119 -21.99 -2.97 -0.14
C VAL A 119 -23.23 -3.05 -1.03
N SER A 120 -23.98 -1.95 -1.18
CA SER A 120 -25.17 -1.88 -2.05
C SER A 120 -24.83 -2.16 -3.52
N ASN A 121 -23.74 -1.59 -4.03
CA ASN A 121 -23.29 -1.78 -5.41
C ASN A 121 -22.88 -3.23 -5.67
N ALA A 122 -22.05 -3.80 -4.80
CA ALA A 122 -21.65 -5.20 -4.89
C ALA A 122 -22.87 -6.13 -4.89
N LYS A 123 -23.86 -5.92 -3.99
CA LYS A 123 -25.12 -6.67 -3.97
C LYS A 123 -25.91 -6.53 -5.29
N LYS A 124 -26.08 -5.31 -5.79
CA LYS A 124 -26.82 -5.03 -7.06
C LYS A 124 -26.15 -5.66 -8.27
N MET A 125 -24.83 -5.76 -8.26
CA MET A 125 -24.03 -6.35 -9.34
C MET A 125 -23.90 -7.87 -9.22
N GLY A 126 -24.39 -8.48 -8.14
CA GLY A 126 -24.18 -9.90 -7.85
C GLY A 126 -22.72 -10.24 -7.55
N TRP A 127 -21.92 -9.27 -7.12
CA TRP A 127 -20.53 -9.48 -6.75
C TRP A 127 -20.46 -10.27 -5.42
N PRO A 128 -19.61 -11.31 -5.31
CA PRO A 128 -19.56 -12.14 -4.10
C PRO A 128 -19.26 -11.33 -2.84
N LEU A 129 -20.13 -11.49 -1.85
CA LEU A 129 -19.97 -10.91 -0.52
C LEU A 129 -20.21 -12.00 0.52
N LYS A 130 -19.28 -12.10 1.48
CA LYS A 130 -19.40 -12.99 2.63
C LYS A 130 -19.40 -12.16 3.90
N GLU A 131 -20.49 -12.18 4.65
CA GLU A 131 -20.51 -11.52 5.96
C GLU A 131 -19.58 -12.28 6.92
N VAL A 132 -18.53 -11.61 7.41
CA VAL A 132 -17.52 -12.20 8.30
C VAL A 132 -17.71 -11.79 9.75
N THR A 133 -18.38 -10.66 9.97
CA THR A 133 -18.83 -10.16 11.28
C THR A 133 -20.04 -9.26 11.00
N SER A 134 -20.93 -9.09 11.98
CA SER A 134 -22.13 -8.25 11.83
C SER A 134 -21.83 -6.91 11.16
N GLY A 135 -22.37 -6.70 9.96
CA GLY A 135 -22.20 -5.47 9.17
C GLY A 135 -20.84 -5.32 8.46
N VAL A 136 -20.01 -6.37 8.42
CA VAL A 136 -18.72 -6.38 7.69
C VAL A 136 -18.69 -7.54 6.69
N PHE A 137 -18.53 -7.19 5.42
CA PHE A 137 -18.53 -8.12 4.30
C PHE A 137 -17.13 -8.28 3.70
N GLU A 138 -16.62 -9.50 3.64
CA GLU A 138 -15.44 -9.86 2.86
C GLU A 138 -15.83 -10.02 1.38
N THR A 139 -14.98 -9.49 0.50
CA THR A 139 -15.02 -9.70 -0.94
C THR A 139 -13.61 -9.77 -1.50
N GLU A 140 -13.46 -10.27 -2.71
CA GLU A 140 -12.18 -10.38 -3.39
C GLU A 140 -12.21 -9.58 -4.69
N ALA A 141 -11.18 -8.79 -4.94
CA ALA A 141 -10.91 -8.25 -6.26
C ALA A 141 -10.27 -9.34 -7.14
N PRO A 142 -10.30 -9.20 -8.48
CA PRO A 142 -9.57 -10.13 -9.35
C PRO A 142 -8.11 -10.27 -8.95
N GLY A 143 -7.63 -11.51 -8.95
CA GLY A 143 -6.34 -11.87 -8.37
C GLY A 143 -6.43 -12.34 -6.92
N GLY A 144 -7.59 -12.25 -6.26
CA GLY A 144 -7.86 -12.76 -4.91
C GLY A 144 -7.59 -11.76 -3.78
N TYR A 145 -7.33 -10.49 -4.11
CA TYR A 145 -7.04 -9.46 -3.09
C TYR A 145 -8.28 -9.16 -2.26
N LYS A 146 -8.15 -9.31 -0.95
CA LYS A 146 -9.27 -9.13 -0.04
C LYS A 146 -9.62 -7.66 0.18
N PHE A 147 -10.91 -7.39 0.14
CA PHE A 147 -11.53 -6.15 0.60
C PHE A 147 -12.56 -6.47 1.67
N TYR A 148 -12.59 -5.65 2.71
CA TYR A 148 -13.57 -5.72 3.79
C TYR A 148 -14.45 -4.47 3.73
N LEU A 149 -15.74 -4.65 3.50
CA LEU A 149 -16.71 -3.58 3.37
C LEU A 149 -17.53 -3.50 4.66
N GLU A 150 -17.35 -2.45 5.44
CA GLU A 150 -18.21 -2.16 6.57
C GLU A 150 -19.44 -1.38 6.08
N ASP A 151 -20.64 -1.95 6.28
CA ASP A 151 -21.93 -1.42 5.83
C ASP A 151 -22.40 -0.28 6.75
N LYS A 152 -21.65 0.83 6.70
CA LYS A 152 -21.94 2.06 7.41
C LYS A 152 -21.69 3.24 6.50
N GLU A 153 -22.40 4.33 6.74
CA GLU A 153 -22.09 5.60 6.10
C GLU A 153 -20.99 6.33 6.86
N LYS A 154 -19.91 6.67 6.14
CA LYS A 154 -18.86 7.56 6.63
C LYS A 154 -19.01 8.90 5.91
N LEU A 155 -19.77 9.81 6.49
CA LEU A 155 -20.03 11.11 5.88
C LEU A 155 -18.76 11.98 5.89
N LYS A 156 -18.38 12.50 4.72
CA LYS A 156 -17.35 13.54 4.51
C LYS A 156 -15.89 13.13 4.82
N GLN A 157 -15.57 11.83 4.77
CA GLN A 157 -14.19 11.35 4.91
C GLN A 157 -13.92 10.27 3.87
N ASP A 158 -12.64 10.04 3.58
CA ASP A 158 -12.20 8.92 2.74
C ASP A 158 -12.79 7.60 3.28
N PRO A 159 -13.54 6.83 2.44
CA PRO A 159 -14.05 5.52 2.81
C PRO A 159 -12.95 4.50 3.11
N VAL A 160 -11.75 4.63 2.52
CA VAL A 160 -10.64 3.72 2.81
C VAL A 160 -10.16 3.95 4.24
N TRP A 161 -10.36 2.96 5.09
CA TRP A 161 -10.04 3.07 6.51
C TRP A 161 -8.64 2.55 6.83
N LYS A 162 -8.30 1.35 6.33
CA LYS A 162 -7.02 0.73 6.65
C LYS A 162 -6.53 -0.28 5.62
N VAL A 163 -5.22 -0.47 5.60
CA VAL A 163 -4.55 -1.61 4.97
C VAL A 163 -4.08 -2.56 6.06
N THR A 164 -4.28 -3.87 5.90
CA THR A 164 -3.83 -4.88 6.85
C THR A 164 -2.69 -5.71 6.26
N LEU A 165 -1.53 -5.70 6.93
CA LEU A 165 -0.36 -6.50 6.57
C LEU A 165 -0.10 -7.61 7.61
N GLY A 166 0.26 -8.78 7.10
CA GLY A 166 0.72 -9.92 7.85
C GLY A 166 2.16 -9.74 8.32
N VAL A 167 2.44 -9.98 9.61
CA VAL A 167 3.78 -9.87 10.19
C VAL A 167 4.17 -11.15 10.92
N SER A 168 5.46 -11.49 10.93
CA SER A 168 5.94 -12.65 11.67
C SER A 168 6.11 -12.35 13.17
N ASN A 169 6.43 -11.11 13.52
CA ASN A 169 6.63 -10.68 14.89
C ASN A 169 6.10 -9.26 15.13
N LEU A 170 4.91 -9.17 15.74
CA LEU A 170 4.24 -7.89 15.97
C LEU A 170 5.09 -6.87 16.70
N GLN A 171 5.86 -7.28 17.72
CA GLN A 171 6.65 -6.35 18.51
C GLN A 171 7.77 -5.72 17.69
N LYS A 172 8.47 -6.51 16.86
CA LYS A 172 9.51 -6.00 15.95
C LYS A 172 8.92 -5.04 14.92
N SER A 173 7.79 -5.40 14.31
CA SER A 173 7.14 -4.57 13.30
C SER A 173 6.63 -3.25 13.91
N VAL A 174 6.03 -3.29 15.11
CA VAL A 174 5.64 -2.06 15.84
C VAL A 174 6.84 -1.19 16.19
N SER A 175 7.95 -1.78 16.65
CA SER A 175 9.18 -1.02 16.91
C SER A 175 9.74 -0.34 15.67
N TYR A 176 9.64 -0.97 14.49
CA TYR A 176 10.03 -0.38 13.22
C TYR A 176 9.07 0.75 12.80
N TRP A 177 7.78 0.45 12.67
CA TRP A 177 6.78 1.38 12.12
C TRP A 177 6.51 2.57 13.06
N SER A 178 6.47 2.34 14.37
CA SER A 178 6.25 3.41 15.35
C SER A 178 7.56 4.05 15.81
N GLY A 179 8.56 3.23 16.16
CA GLY A 179 9.81 3.71 16.75
C GLY A 179 10.76 4.38 15.76
N LEU A 180 10.81 3.91 14.51
CA LEU A 180 11.70 4.49 13.48
C LEU A 180 10.95 5.40 12.52
N LEU A 181 9.80 4.95 12.01
CA LEU A 181 9.03 5.69 11.01
C LEU A 181 8.04 6.69 11.63
N GLY A 182 7.83 6.66 12.95
CA GLY A 182 7.08 7.71 13.65
C GLY A 182 5.56 7.57 13.59
N MET A 183 5.01 6.42 13.19
CA MET A 183 3.57 6.20 13.27
C MET A 183 3.09 6.15 14.72
N LYS A 184 1.94 6.79 14.99
CA LYS A 184 1.24 6.67 16.27
C LYS A 184 0.56 5.32 16.34
N ILE A 185 0.57 4.71 17.53
CA ILE A 185 -0.20 3.50 17.83
C ILE A 185 -1.59 3.93 18.29
N TYR A 186 -2.61 3.54 17.54
CA TYR A 186 -4.03 3.81 17.85
C TYR A 186 -4.63 2.69 18.68
N GLU A 187 -4.30 1.45 18.34
CA GLU A 187 -4.79 0.26 19.04
C GLU A 187 -3.68 -0.78 19.11
N LYS A 188 -3.65 -1.55 20.20
CA LYS A 188 -2.83 -2.75 20.33
C LYS A 188 -3.67 -3.81 21.03
N ASP A 189 -3.78 -4.99 20.41
CA ASP A 189 -4.52 -6.14 20.92
C ASP A 189 -3.54 -7.31 20.99
N GLU A 190 -3.05 -7.60 22.21
CA GLU A 190 -2.04 -8.63 22.43
C GLU A 190 -2.62 -10.03 22.30
N GLU A 191 -3.89 -10.23 22.65
CA GLU A 191 -4.56 -11.53 22.51
C GLU A 191 -4.70 -11.92 21.03
N LYS A 192 -5.08 -10.96 20.18
CA LYS A 192 -5.21 -11.18 18.73
C LYS A 192 -3.93 -10.93 17.95
N GLN A 193 -2.83 -10.59 18.65
CA GLN A 193 -1.55 -10.24 18.04
C GLN A 193 -1.70 -9.22 16.90
N ARG A 194 -2.33 -8.08 17.20
CA ARG A 194 -2.66 -7.02 16.23
C ARG A 194 -2.30 -5.64 16.76
N ALA A 195 -1.88 -4.74 15.87
CA ALA A 195 -1.72 -3.31 16.18
C ALA A 195 -2.26 -2.45 15.04
N LEU A 196 -2.87 -1.31 15.36
CA LEU A 196 -3.34 -0.31 14.40
C LEU A 196 -2.48 0.95 14.54
N LEU A 197 -1.87 1.38 13.44
CA LEU A 197 -0.95 2.50 13.39
C LEU A 197 -1.39 3.54 12.36
N GLY A 198 -0.91 4.77 12.49
CA GLY A 198 -1.11 5.81 11.48
C GLY A 198 -0.41 7.12 11.82
N TYR A 199 -0.34 8.03 10.85
CA TYR A 199 0.26 9.35 11.06
C TYR A 199 -0.74 10.40 11.58
N ALA A 200 -2.01 10.29 11.17
CA ALA A 200 -3.08 11.20 11.59
C ALA A 200 -4.43 10.48 11.71
N ASP A 201 -5.34 11.08 12.48
CA ASP A 201 -6.65 10.50 12.83
C ASP A 201 -7.55 10.34 11.60
N ASP A 202 -7.43 11.27 10.65
CA ASP A 202 -8.20 11.38 9.41
C ASP A 202 -7.60 10.62 8.22
N GLN A 203 -6.39 10.06 8.36
CA GLN A 203 -5.74 9.25 7.32
C GLN A 203 -6.10 7.76 7.39
N CYS A 204 -5.89 7.06 6.28
CA CYS A 204 -5.86 5.60 6.24
C CYS A 204 -4.84 5.05 7.25
N LYS A 205 -5.22 4.00 7.98
CA LYS A 205 -4.41 3.35 9.00
C LYS A 205 -3.66 2.13 8.43
N LEU A 206 -2.57 1.76 9.07
CA LEU A 206 -1.87 0.51 8.84
C LEU A 206 -2.18 -0.45 9.99
N GLU A 207 -2.83 -1.56 9.71
CA GLU A 207 -2.99 -2.65 10.67
C GLU A 207 -1.91 -3.71 10.44
N LEU A 208 -1.18 -4.04 11.50
CA LEU A 208 -0.23 -5.14 11.52
C LEU A 208 -0.88 -6.29 12.27
N ARG A 209 -0.88 -7.49 11.69
CA ARG A 209 -1.46 -8.69 12.30
C ARG A 209 -0.51 -9.87 12.18
N ALA A 210 -0.24 -10.56 13.29
CA ALA A 210 0.64 -11.72 13.27
C ALA A 210 0.01 -12.85 12.46
N VAL A 211 0.79 -13.47 11.57
CA VAL A 211 0.34 -14.61 10.73
C VAL A 211 0.67 -15.97 11.35
N GLY A 212 1.32 -15.99 12.51
CA GLY A 212 1.68 -17.23 13.23
C GLY A 212 2.87 -17.99 12.63
N GLY A 213 3.64 -17.36 11.73
CA GLY A 213 4.79 -17.96 11.06
C GLY A 213 5.55 -16.96 10.20
N ALA A 214 6.34 -17.47 9.25
CA ALA A 214 7.01 -16.64 8.27
C ALA A 214 6.01 -15.94 7.34
N VAL A 215 6.34 -14.72 6.92
CA VAL A 215 5.61 -14.00 5.89
C VAL A 215 6.08 -14.52 4.52
N ASP A 216 5.12 -14.98 3.72
CA ASP A 216 5.29 -15.33 2.32
C ASP A 216 4.70 -14.21 1.48
N HIS A 217 5.53 -13.54 0.69
CA HIS A 217 5.12 -12.45 -0.20
C HIS A 217 4.49 -12.93 -1.51
N GLY A 218 4.71 -14.20 -1.88
CA GLY A 218 4.35 -14.64 -3.22
C GLY A 218 5.01 -13.80 -4.32
N THR A 219 4.29 -13.60 -5.41
CA THR A 219 4.68 -12.67 -6.49
C THR A 219 3.69 -11.52 -6.66
N ALA A 220 2.58 -11.56 -5.91
CA ALA A 220 1.52 -10.54 -5.90
C ALA A 220 1.74 -9.47 -4.82
N PHE A 221 2.92 -9.44 -4.19
CA PHE A 221 3.21 -8.50 -3.11
C PHE A 221 3.07 -7.06 -3.58
N GLY A 222 2.44 -6.27 -2.72
CA GLY A 222 2.22 -4.86 -2.96
C GLY A 222 3.36 -4.00 -2.45
N ARG A 223 3.09 -2.70 -2.46
CA ARG A 223 3.92 -1.67 -1.83
C ARG A 223 3.01 -0.62 -1.23
N VAL A 224 3.23 -0.27 0.02
CA VAL A 224 2.57 0.90 0.62
C VAL A 224 3.45 2.14 0.37
N ALA A 225 2.82 3.26 0.04
CA ALA A 225 3.54 4.52 -0.18
C ALA A 225 3.02 5.63 0.73
N PHE A 226 3.98 6.40 1.25
CA PHE A 226 3.77 7.60 2.04
C PHE A 226 4.50 8.76 1.38
N SER A 227 3.98 9.97 1.51
CA SER A 227 4.74 11.17 1.18
C SER A 227 5.26 11.86 2.44
N CYS A 228 6.38 12.56 2.34
CA CYS A 228 6.91 13.47 3.36
C CYS A 228 7.52 14.68 2.66
N ALA A 229 7.89 15.73 3.40
CA ALA A 229 8.60 16.84 2.79
C ALA A 229 9.89 16.32 2.10
N LYS A 230 10.19 16.80 0.89
CA LYS A 230 11.30 16.28 0.08
C LYS A 230 12.64 16.29 0.83
N ASP A 231 12.87 17.30 1.68
CA ASP A 231 14.07 17.46 2.48
C ASP A 231 14.20 16.46 3.65
N GLU A 232 13.11 15.75 4.02
CA GLU A 232 13.13 14.67 5.00
C GLU A 232 13.67 13.34 4.41
N LEU A 233 13.60 13.14 3.09
CA LEU A 233 14.00 11.87 2.44
C LEU A 233 15.45 11.44 2.75
N PRO A 234 16.48 12.32 2.65
CA PRO A 234 17.84 11.96 3.04
C PRO A 234 17.96 11.56 4.52
N GLY A 235 17.16 12.18 5.38
CA GLY A 235 17.10 11.88 6.81
C GLY A 235 16.53 10.49 7.08
N ILE A 236 15.48 10.09 6.35
CA ILE A 236 14.91 8.74 6.41
C ILE A 236 15.96 7.70 5.98
N GLU A 237 16.63 7.92 4.86
CA GLU A 237 17.69 7.00 4.40
C GLU A 237 18.83 6.89 5.43
N ALA A 238 19.29 8.02 5.97
CA ALA A 238 20.34 8.05 6.98
C ALA A 238 19.95 7.31 8.26
N LEU A 239 18.70 7.47 8.71
CA LEU A 239 18.15 6.73 9.86
C LEU A 239 18.16 5.23 9.60
N MET A 240 17.69 4.78 8.43
CA MET A 240 17.64 3.35 8.10
C MET A 240 19.04 2.74 8.00
N LYS A 241 20.04 3.47 7.47
CA LYS A 241 21.44 3.06 7.51
C LYS A 241 21.97 2.93 8.93
N LYS A 242 21.71 3.94 9.78
CA LYS A 242 22.17 3.97 11.17
C LYS A 242 21.60 2.81 11.99
N GLU A 243 20.32 2.52 11.81
CA GLU A 243 19.61 1.46 12.54
C GLU A 243 19.71 0.08 11.84
N ASN A 244 20.60 -0.05 10.85
CA ASN A 244 20.88 -1.26 10.07
C ASN A 244 19.60 -1.92 9.49
N GLN A 245 18.68 -1.09 9.01
CA GLN A 245 17.44 -1.51 8.35
C GLN A 245 17.65 -1.64 6.83
N LYS A 246 16.77 -2.40 6.17
CA LYS A 246 16.90 -2.69 4.75
C LYS A 246 16.39 -1.52 3.90
N ILE A 247 17.30 -0.96 3.09
CA ILE A 247 16.97 -0.04 2.00
C ILE A 247 17.00 -0.85 0.70
N LEU A 248 15.87 -0.86 -0.02
CA LEU A 248 15.75 -1.51 -1.33
C LEU A 248 16.22 -0.59 -2.45
N THR A 249 15.88 0.69 -2.36
CA THR A 249 16.28 1.71 -3.31
C THR A 249 16.68 2.97 -2.55
N PRO A 250 17.98 3.34 -2.57
CA PRO A 250 18.43 4.63 -2.05
C PRO A 250 17.72 5.80 -2.74
N LEU A 251 17.88 7.01 -2.21
CA LEU A 251 17.30 8.22 -2.77
C LEU A 251 17.55 8.33 -4.28
N VAL A 252 16.47 8.32 -5.04
CA VAL A 252 16.50 8.34 -6.51
C VAL A 252 15.40 9.22 -7.07
N SER A 253 15.68 9.87 -8.21
CA SER A 253 14.67 10.61 -8.98
C SER A 253 13.98 9.68 -9.99
N LEU A 254 12.66 9.78 -10.07
CA LEU A 254 11.83 9.01 -11.00
C LEU A 254 11.02 9.94 -11.88
N ASP A 255 11.09 9.68 -13.17
CA ASP A 255 10.36 10.42 -14.19
C ASP A 255 9.08 9.66 -14.54
N THR A 256 8.01 10.42 -14.75
CA THR A 256 6.77 9.94 -15.38
C THR A 256 6.58 10.75 -16.66
N PRO A 257 6.37 10.13 -17.83
CA PRO A 257 6.25 10.84 -19.10
C PRO A 257 5.22 11.98 -19.03
N GLY A 258 5.67 13.21 -19.33
CA GLY A 258 4.82 14.40 -19.34
C GLY A 258 4.39 14.92 -17.96
N LYS A 259 4.96 14.41 -16.86
CA LYS A 259 4.62 14.82 -15.49
C LYS A 259 5.86 15.19 -14.66
N ALA A 260 5.62 15.68 -13.45
CA ALA A 260 6.68 16.07 -12.52
C ALA A 260 7.58 14.88 -12.13
N THR A 261 8.89 15.11 -12.14
CA THR A 261 9.88 14.19 -11.58
C THR A 261 9.77 14.17 -10.06
N VAL A 262 9.63 13.00 -9.47
CA VAL A 262 9.57 12.81 -8.01
C VAL A 262 10.86 12.20 -7.47
N GLN A 263 11.13 12.41 -6.19
CA GLN A 263 12.20 11.70 -5.49
C GLN A 263 11.63 10.70 -4.50
N VAL A 264 12.23 9.52 -4.44
CA VAL A 264 11.79 8.44 -3.56
C VAL A 264 12.94 7.76 -2.84
N VAL A 265 12.63 7.18 -1.69
CA VAL A 265 13.43 6.14 -1.01
C VAL A 265 12.51 4.94 -0.81
N ILE A 266 13.01 3.73 -1.10
CA ILE A 266 12.25 2.49 -0.92
C ILE A 266 12.93 1.63 0.14
N LEU A 267 12.17 1.24 1.15
CA LEU A 267 12.58 0.43 2.28
C LEU A 267 11.91 -0.94 2.22
N ALA A 268 12.47 -1.89 2.97
CA ALA A 268 11.75 -3.09 3.39
C ALA A 268 11.63 -3.10 4.90
N ASP A 269 10.42 -3.32 5.41
CA ASP A 269 10.20 -3.50 6.84
C ASP A 269 10.81 -4.83 7.35
N PRO A 270 10.75 -5.15 8.66
CA PRO A 270 11.38 -6.35 9.21
C PRO A 270 10.89 -7.67 8.61
N ASP A 271 9.70 -7.67 8.00
CA ASP A 271 9.11 -8.84 7.35
C ASP A 271 9.30 -8.83 5.83
N GLY A 272 9.84 -7.76 5.25
CA GLY A 272 10.10 -7.64 3.82
C GLY A 272 9.06 -6.81 3.06
N HIS A 273 8.07 -6.23 3.74
CA HIS A 273 7.07 -5.38 3.07
C HIS A 273 7.71 -4.14 2.48
N GLU A 274 7.44 -3.87 1.20
CA GLU A 274 8.00 -2.69 0.53
C GLU A 274 7.28 -1.40 0.97
N VAL A 275 8.09 -0.39 1.30
CA VAL A 275 7.61 0.93 1.75
C VAL A 275 8.26 2.02 0.93
N CYS A 276 7.47 2.80 0.20
CA CYS A 276 7.95 3.97 -0.55
C CYS A 276 7.72 5.25 0.26
N PHE A 277 8.76 6.05 0.46
CA PHE A 277 8.64 7.46 0.84
C PHE A 277 8.90 8.33 -0.39
N VAL A 278 7.98 9.24 -0.70
CA VAL A 278 8.07 10.17 -1.85
C VAL A 278 8.04 11.63 -1.37
N GLY A 279 8.78 12.50 -2.04
CA GLY A 279 8.72 13.95 -1.76
C GLY A 279 7.35 14.53 -2.11
N ASP A 280 6.67 15.13 -1.13
CA ASP A 280 5.26 15.54 -1.18
C ASP A 280 5.00 16.59 -2.27
N GLU A 281 5.90 17.55 -2.41
CA GLU A 281 5.72 18.73 -3.25
C GLU A 281 5.59 18.32 -4.72
N ALA A 282 6.55 17.53 -5.22
CA ALA A 282 6.51 17.00 -6.58
C ALA A 282 5.44 15.91 -6.74
N PHE A 283 5.15 15.14 -5.68
CA PHE A 283 4.11 14.13 -5.73
C PHE A 283 2.73 14.75 -5.99
N ARG A 284 2.39 15.87 -5.34
CA ARG A 284 1.13 16.60 -5.60
C ARG A 284 0.98 17.01 -7.06
N GLU A 285 2.05 17.50 -7.68
CA GLU A 285 2.02 17.84 -9.11
C GLU A 285 1.84 16.59 -9.99
N LEU A 286 2.51 15.49 -9.66
CA LEU A 286 2.39 14.21 -10.36
C LEU A 286 0.98 13.60 -10.24
N SER A 287 0.36 13.71 -9.07
CA SER A 287 -0.86 12.99 -8.68
C SER A 287 -2.16 13.75 -8.98
N GLN A 288 -2.11 14.77 -9.82
CA GLN A 288 -3.30 15.47 -10.26
C GLN A 288 -4.25 14.52 -10.99
N VAL A 289 -5.55 14.66 -10.68
CA VAL A 289 -6.61 13.88 -11.34
C VAL A 289 -6.65 14.26 -12.81
N ASP A 290 -6.53 13.27 -13.68
CA ASP A 290 -6.66 13.42 -15.12
C ASP A 290 -8.14 13.27 -15.51
N PRO A 291 -8.80 14.32 -16.03
CA PRO A 291 -10.19 14.23 -16.47
C PRO A 291 -10.40 13.24 -17.63
N ASN A 292 -9.33 12.81 -18.31
CA ASN A 292 -9.37 11.79 -19.35
C ASN A 292 -8.96 10.40 -18.85
N GLY A 293 -8.72 10.21 -17.54
CA GLY A 293 -8.19 8.96 -16.98
C GLY A 293 -8.97 7.71 -17.39
N ASP A 294 -10.31 7.74 -17.31
CA ASP A 294 -11.17 6.63 -17.76
C ASP A 294 -10.97 6.34 -19.26
N LYS A 295 -10.99 7.38 -20.10
CA LYS A 295 -10.80 7.24 -21.55
C LYS A 295 -9.43 6.64 -21.88
N LEU A 296 -8.38 7.11 -21.21
CA LEU A 296 -7.02 6.61 -21.42
C LEU A 296 -6.91 5.12 -21.07
N LEU A 297 -7.50 4.70 -19.96
CA LEU A 297 -7.56 3.29 -19.56
C LEU A 297 -8.35 2.47 -20.57
N ASP A 298 -9.52 2.93 -21.00
CA ASP A 298 -10.37 2.24 -21.97
C ASP A 298 -9.66 2.07 -23.32
N ASP A 299 -8.99 3.11 -23.81
CA ASP A 299 -8.20 3.08 -25.04
C ASP A 299 -7.03 2.09 -24.92
N ALA A 300 -6.32 2.07 -23.78
CA ALA A 300 -5.23 1.15 -23.52
C ALA A 300 -5.72 -0.31 -23.47
N MET A 301 -6.83 -0.57 -22.77
CA MET A 301 -7.46 -1.89 -22.72
C MET A 301 -7.94 -2.36 -24.10
N ALA A 302 -8.46 -1.46 -24.94
CA ALA A 302 -8.86 -1.78 -26.30
C ALA A 302 -7.66 -2.08 -27.22
N ALA A 303 -6.53 -1.42 -26.97
CA ALA A 303 -5.29 -1.62 -27.71
C ALA A 303 -4.47 -2.84 -27.22
N ASP A 304 -4.78 -3.39 -26.05
CA ASP A 304 -4.06 -4.52 -25.47
C ASP A 304 -4.21 -5.80 -26.33
N LYS A 305 -3.09 -6.28 -26.85
CA LYS A 305 -2.98 -7.52 -27.65
C LYS A 305 -2.37 -8.67 -26.87
N SER A 306 -2.27 -8.56 -25.54
CA SER A 306 -1.67 -9.59 -24.68
C SER A 306 -2.36 -10.94 -24.85
N ASP A 307 -3.69 -11.01 -24.99
CA ASP A 307 -4.43 -12.26 -25.26
C ASP A 307 -3.84 -13.02 -26.46
N LYS A 308 -3.61 -12.30 -27.56
CA LYS A 308 -3.03 -12.86 -28.79
C LYS A 308 -1.59 -13.30 -28.55
N TRP A 309 -0.79 -12.48 -27.86
CA TRP A 309 0.60 -12.80 -27.55
C TRP A 309 0.73 -14.07 -26.67
N PHE A 310 -0.08 -14.20 -25.62
CA PHE A 310 -0.11 -15.39 -24.76
C PHE A 310 -0.48 -16.65 -25.55
N ALA A 311 -1.49 -16.55 -26.42
CA ALA A 311 -1.91 -17.65 -27.29
C ALA A 311 -0.79 -18.08 -28.26
N GLU A 312 -0.12 -17.13 -28.91
CA GLU A 312 0.99 -17.40 -29.84
C GLU A 312 2.20 -18.05 -29.15
N HIS A 313 2.40 -17.79 -27.85
CA HIS A 313 3.52 -18.31 -27.07
C HIS A 313 3.17 -19.55 -26.22
N ASN A 314 1.97 -20.14 -26.40
CA ASN A 314 1.47 -21.26 -25.59
C ASN A 314 1.56 -21.02 -24.07
N ARG A 315 1.40 -19.76 -23.65
CA ARG A 315 1.39 -19.39 -22.23
C ARG A 315 -0.05 -19.20 -21.77
N LYS A 316 -0.37 -19.65 -20.55
CA LYS A 316 -1.70 -19.44 -19.98
C LYS A 316 -1.85 -18.00 -19.51
N LYS A 317 -2.96 -17.39 -19.90
CA LYS A 317 -3.48 -16.14 -19.36
C LYS A 317 -4.68 -16.52 -18.48
N VAL A 318 -4.64 -16.22 -17.18
CA VAL A 318 -5.73 -16.59 -16.27
C VAL A 318 -6.87 -15.61 -16.47
N SER A 319 -8.06 -16.10 -16.83
CA SER A 319 -9.25 -15.27 -16.92
C SER A 319 -9.66 -14.78 -15.53
N ALA A 320 -9.86 -13.47 -15.39
CA ALA A 320 -10.42 -12.82 -14.21
C ALA A 320 -11.91 -13.15 -14.03
#